data_AF-A0A1Y1LPN5-F1
#
_entry.id   AF-A0A1Y1LPN5-F1
#
_cell.length_a   1.000
_cell.length_b   1.000
_cell.length_c   1.000
_cell.angle_alpha   90.00
_cell.angle_beta   90.00
_cell.angle_gamma   90.00
#
_symmetry.space_group_name_H-M   'P 1'
#
loop_
_entity.id
_entity.type
_entity.pdbx_description
1 polymer ?
#
loop_
_entity_poly.entity_id
_entity_poly.type
_entity_poly.pdbx_seq_one_letter_code
_entity_poly.pdbx_strand_id
1 'polypeptide(L)'
;GPYWSIMLEVSQSSMKPVDVENLLKDSIQGLINTEMLKPEDEIVSTYHRAFDHGYPTPSLEREGVLKQVLPKLQDMDILSRGRFGSWRYEVGNQDHSFMLGVEAVDHIVNGAVELTLNYPDFVNTRKNEERRLAQSFNFASSALTNGTSVTTNGVTNGTDLPSRERASSKVSVNGGHSRQSSKQVK
;
A
#
# COMPACT_ATOMS: atom_id res chain seq x y z
N GLY A 1 -1.85 -10.11 33.37
CA GLY A 1 -1.93 -11.33 32.54
C GLY A 1 -1.18 -11.11 31.25
N PRO A 2 -1.24 -12.01 30.25
CA PRO A 2 -0.84 -11.64 28.89
C PRO A 2 -1.66 -10.42 28.41
N TYR A 3 -1.10 -9.63 27.51
CA TYR A 3 -1.74 -8.45 26.95
C TYR A 3 -2.30 -8.75 25.55
N TRP A 4 -3.34 -8.01 25.16
CA TRP A 4 -3.88 -7.94 23.81
C TRP A 4 -4.18 -6.48 23.48
N SER A 5 -4.51 -6.16 22.23
CA SER A 5 -4.71 -4.78 21.78
C SER A 5 -5.84 -4.69 20.76
N ILE A 6 -6.58 -3.59 20.83
CA ILE A 6 -7.56 -3.18 19.83
C ILE A 6 -7.04 -1.88 19.20
N MET A 7 -7.08 -1.81 17.87
CA MET A 7 -6.88 -0.58 17.12
C MET A 7 -8.23 -0.15 16.53
N LEU A 8 -8.54 1.13 16.67
CA LEU A 8 -9.78 1.73 16.20
C LEU A 8 -9.48 2.85 15.21
N GLU A 9 -10.41 3.06 14.28
CA GLU A 9 -10.36 4.13 13.29
C GLU A 9 -11.67 4.92 13.31
N VAL A 10 -11.58 6.25 13.44
CA VAL A 10 -12.74 7.15 13.42
C VAL A 10 -12.51 8.23 12.37
N SER A 11 -13.42 8.35 11.41
CA SER A 11 -13.34 9.35 10.34
C SER A 11 -13.81 10.74 10.81
N GLN A 12 -13.20 11.79 10.26
CA GLN A 12 -13.56 13.18 10.48
C GLN A 12 -13.63 13.93 9.14
N SER A 13 -14.62 14.81 8.99
CA SER A 13 -14.72 15.75 7.87
C SER A 13 -15.55 16.97 8.27
N SER A 14 -15.68 17.97 7.39
CA SER A 14 -16.62 19.08 7.60
C SER A 14 -18.08 18.63 7.72
N MET A 15 -18.43 17.45 7.19
CA MET A 15 -19.77 16.86 7.24
C MET A 15 -19.94 15.84 8.38
N LYS A 16 -18.84 15.44 9.03
CA LYS A 16 -18.81 14.54 10.18
C LYS A 16 -17.77 15.06 11.18
N PRO A 17 -18.10 16.11 11.95
CA PRO A 17 -17.19 16.63 12.98
C PRO A 17 -16.93 15.57 14.05
N VAL A 18 -15.81 15.70 14.73
CA VAL A 18 -15.39 14.82 15.83
C VAL A 18 -15.01 15.68 17.02
N ASP A 19 -15.56 15.35 18.19
CA ASP A 19 -15.09 15.87 19.46
C ASP A 19 -13.79 15.15 19.86
N VAL A 20 -12.66 15.76 19.49
CA VAL A 20 -11.34 15.16 19.70
C VAL A 20 -11.00 15.03 21.18
N GLU A 21 -11.51 15.92 22.04
CA GLU A 21 -11.25 15.88 23.48
C GLU A 21 -11.89 14.65 24.13
N ASN A 22 -13.09 14.27 23.70
CA ASN A 22 -13.82 13.12 24.25
C ASN A 22 -13.67 11.82 23.43
N LEU A 23 -13.04 11.86 22.25
CA LEU A 23 -12.97 10.73 21.31
C LEU A 23 -12.47 9.43 21.94
N LEU A 24 -11.43 9.47 22.78
CA LEU A 24 -10.87 8.26 23.40
C LEU A 24 -11.87 7.63 24.39
N LYS A 25 -12.54 8.47 25.18
CA LYS A 25 -13.59 8.05 26.12
C LYS A 25 -14.76 7.43 25.36
N ASP A 26 -15.23 8.09 24.30
CA ASP A 26 -16.35 7.62 23.49
C ASP A 26 -16.00 6.31 22.76
N SER A 27 -14.74 6.16 22.32
CA SER A 27 -14.25 4.93 21.69
C SER A 27 -14.24 3.75 22.66
N ILE A 28 -13.79 3.95 23.90
CA ILE A 28 -13.81 2.91 24.96
C ILE A 28 -15.26 2.54 25.31
N GLN A 29 -16.14 3.54 25.45
CA GLN A 29 -17.56 3.27 25.67
C GLN A 29 -18.18 2.51 24.49
N GLY A 30 -17.78 2.84 23.26
CA GLY A 30 -18.16 2.11 22.05
C GLY A 30 -17.76 0.64 22.08
N LEU A 31 -16.53 0.33 22.52
CA LEU A 31 -16.05 -1.05 22.68
C LEU A 31 -16.87 -1.85 23.70
N ILE A 32 -17.32 -1.22 24.78
CA ILE A 32 -18.22 -1.86 25.75
C ILE A 32 -19.59 -2.09 25.13
N ASN A 33 -20.13 -1.08 24.44
CA ASN A 33 -21.44 -1.16 23.79
C ASN A 33 -21.50 -2.24 22.70
N THR A 34 -20.37 -2.56 22.05
CA THR A 34 -20.24 -3.61 21.05
C THR A 34 -19.71 -4.93 21.61
N GLU A 35 -19.63 -5.08 22.93
CA GLU A 35 -19.17 -6.28 23.64
C GLU A 35 -17.73 -6.72 23.29
N MET A 36 -16.92 -5.82 22.73
CA MET A 36 -15.49 -6.05 22.50
C MET A 36 -14.66 -5.90 23.77
N LEU A 37 -15.14 -5.09 24.72
CA LEU A 37 -14.64 -4.99 26.08
C LEU A 37 -15.77 -5.27 27.07
N LYS A 38 -15.44 -5.93 28.17
CA LYS A 38 -16.29 -5.98 29.35
C LYS A 38 -16.05 -4.72 30.21
N PRO A 39 -17.04 -4.27 31.00
CA PRO A 39 -16.88 -3.14 31.92
C PRO A 39 -15.71 -3.32 32.91
N GLU A 40 -15.39 -4.56 33.28
CA GLU A 40 -14.31 -4.92 34.19
C GLU A 40 -12.94 -5.16 33.52
N ASP A 41 -12.82 -5.05 32.20
CA ASP A 41 -11.53 -5.23 31.52
C ASP A 41 -10.54 -4.11 31.87
N GLU A 42 -9.31 -4.49 32.18
CA GLU A 42 -8.25 -3.57 32.60
C GLU A 42 -7.55 -2.91 31.38
N ILE A 43 -7.79 -1.62 31.17
CA ILE A 43 -7.09 -0.83 30.14
C ILE A 43 -5.73 -0.38 30.68
N VAL A 44 -4.66 -0.98 30.15
CA VAL A 44 -3.27 -0.72 30.59
C VAL A 44 -2.48 0.22 29.66
N SER A 45 -3.01 0.52 28.47
CA SER A 45 -2.39 1.43 27.52
C SER A 45 -3.45 2.03 26.60
N THR A 46 -3.27 3.30 26.23
CA THR A 46 -4.09 4.00 25.24
C THR A 46 -3.19 4.76 24.28
N TYR A 47 -3.66 4.90 23.04
CA TYR A 47 -2.99 5.66 22.00
C TYR A 47 -4.03 6.37 21.15
N HIS A 48 -3.76 7.62 20.83
CA HIS A 48 -4.58 8.43 19.94
C HIS A 48 -3.66 9.28 19.05
N ARG A 49 -3.94 9.26 17.75
CA ARG A 49 -3.29 10.11 16.76
C ARG A 49 -4.27 10.49 15.67
N ALA A 50 -4.33 11.78 15.36
CA ALA A 50 -5.06 12.29 14.22
C ALA A 50 -4.13 12.39 13.00
N PHE A 51 -4.67 12.01 11.84
CA PHE A 51 -4.05 12.23 10.54
C PHE A 51 -4.98 13.12 9.73
N ASP A 52 -4.51 14.33 9.41
CA ASP A 52 -5.30 15.33 8.67
C ASP A 52 -5.78 14.79 7.32
N HIS A 53 -4.87 14.16 6.57
CA HIS A 53 -5.17 13.46 5.32
C HIS A 53 -5.22 11.94 5.56
N GLY A 54 -6.42 11.40 5.79
CA GLY A 54 -6.66 9.96 6.00
C GLY A 54 -7.09 9.18 4.74
N TYR A 55 -8.13 9.68 4.06
CA TYR A 55 -8.70 9.03 2.87
C TYR A 55 -8.90 10.03 1.71
N PRO A 56 -8.35 9.75 0.51
CA PRO A 56 -8.70 10.51 -0.69
C PRO A 56 -10.12 10.11 -1.13
N THR A 57 -11.12 10.93 -0.81
CA THR A 57 -12.53 10.59 -1.08
C THR A 57 -12.80 10.48 -2.59
N PRO A 58 -13.40 9.38 -3.08
CA PRO A 58 -13.81 9.24 -4.48
C PRO A 58 -15.13 9.97 -4.75
N SER A 59 -15.12 11.31 -4.64
CA SER A 59 -16.30 12.13 -4.92
C SER A 59 -16.66 12.13 -6.42
N LEU A 60 -17.88 12.54 -6.75
CA LEU A 60 -18.36 12.61 -8.14
C LEU A 60 -17.50 13.56 -8.99
N GLU A 61 -16.95 14.59 -8.37
CA GLU A 61 -16.16 15.64 -9.01
C GLU A 61 -14.68 15.25 -9.18
N ARG A 62 -14.21 14.21 -8.47
CA ARG A 62 -12.79 13.83 -8.36
C ARG A 62 -12.10 13.79 -9.73
N GLU A 63 -12.62 12.99 -10.66
CA GLU A 63 -11.98 12.82 -11.97
C GLU A 63 -12.03 14.08 -12.82
N GLY A 64 -13.05 14.93 -12.66
CA GLY A 64 -13.14 16.22 -13.33
C GLY A 64 -11.98 17.15 -12.94
N VAL A 65 -11.56 17.11 -11.68
CA VAL A 65 -10.40 17.86 -11.16
C VAL A 65 -9.09 17.20 -11.57
N LEU A 66 -8.95 15.89 -11.36
CA LEU A 66 -7.68 15.18 -11.63
C LEU A 66 -7.27 15.22 -13.11
N LYS A 67 -8.23 15.18 -14.04
CA LYS A 67 -7.98 15.34 -15.49
C LYS A 67 -7.45 16.72 -15.87
N GLN A 68 -7.58 17.72 -15.00
CA GLN A 68 -7.01 19.05 -15.22
C GLN A 68 -5.67 19.23 -14.49
N VAL A 69 -5.58 18.74 -13.25
CA VAL A 69 -4.41 18.97 -12.40
C VAL A 69 -3.22 18.09 -12.80
N LEU A 70 -3.44 16.77 -13.00
CA LEU A 70 -2.33 15.86 -13.26
C LEU A 70 -1.61 16.15 -14.59
N PRO A 71 -2.31 16.44 -15.71
CA PRO A 71 -1.63 16.80 -16.95
C PRO A 71 -0.86 18.12 -16.84
N LYS A 72 -1.42 19.14 -16.18
CA LYS A 72 -0.72 20.43 -15.97
C LYS A 72 0.57 20.27 -15.17
N LEU A 73 0.58 19.40 -14.16
CA LEU A 73 1.80 19.09 -13.42
C LEU A 73 2.79 18.31 -14.29
N GLN A 74 2.30 17.37 -15.10
CA GLN A 74 3.15 16.60 -16.01
C GLN A 74 3.79 17.48 -17.11
N ASP A 75 3.08 18.49 -17.62
CA ASP A 75 3.62 19.50 -18.55
C ASP A 75 4.77 20.32 -17.93
N MET A 76 4.89 20.30 -16.60
CA MET A 76 5.96 20.92 -15.82
C MET A 76 7.02 19.91 -15.34
N ASP A 77 7.05 18.70 -15.92
CA ASP A 77 7.89 17.58 -15.50
C ASP A 77 7.68 17.12 -14.04
N ILE A 78 6.48 17.34 -13.49
CA ILE A 78 6.10 16.92 -12.13
C ILE A 78 5.13 15.73 -12.19
N LEU A 79 5.61 14.54 -11.85
CA LEU A 79 4.78 13.35 -11.69
C LEU A 79 4.24 13.23 -10.24
N SER A 80 3.08 13.84 -9.97
CA SER A 80 2.39 13.69 -8.68
C SER A 80 1.73 12.31 -8.55
N ARG A 81 2.20 11.47 -7.60
CA ARG A 81 1.82 10.06 -7.46
C ARG A 81 1.63 9.64 -6.00
N GLY A 82 0.93 8.53 -5.78
CA GLY A 82 0.68 7.93 -4.46
C GLY A 82 -0.68 8.31 -3.87
N ARG A 83 -0.99 7.80 -2.68
CA ARG A 83 -2.32 7.89 -2.04
C ARG A 83 -2.97 9.28 -2.12
N PHE A 84 -2.21 10.34 -1.81
CA PHE A 84 -2.68 11.72 -1.91
C PHE A 84 -2.04 12.50 -3.07
N GLY A 85 -1.02 11.95 -3.74
CA GLY A 85 -0.42 12.58 -4.91
C GLY A 85 -1.28 12.44 -6.16
N SER A 86 -1.86 11.25 -6.38
CA SER A 86 -2.79 10.99 -7.48
C SER A 86 -4.26 10.91 -7.05
N TRP A 87 -4.54 10.89 -5.74
CA TRP A 87 -5.89 10.96 -5.14
C TRP A 87 -6.88 9.87 -5.60
N ARG A 88 -6.40 8.76 -6.16
CA ARG A 88 -7.25 7.62 -6.55
C ARG A 88 -7.20 6.55 -5.46
N TYR A 89 -8.27 6.47 -4.66
CA TYR A 89 -8.38 5.53 -3.54
C TYR A 89 -8.24 4.06 -3.98
N GLU A 90 -8.84 3.71 -5.12
CA GLU A 90 -8.84 2.38 -5.74
C GLU A 90 -7.43 1.86 -6.08
N VAL A 91 -6.42 2.73 -6.06
CA VAL A 91 -4.98 2.40 -6.20
C VAL A 91 -4.16 3.12 -5.11
N GLY A 92 -4.73 3.22 -3.91
CA GLY A 92 -4.17 3.97 -2.77
C GLY A 92 -3.61 3.11 -1.63
N ASN A 93 -3.51 1.79 -1.81
CA ASN A 93 -2.87 0.88 -0.84
C ASN A 93 -1.33 0.96 -0.93
N GLN A 94 -0.63 0.23 -0.06
CA GLN A 94 0.82 0.23 0.03
C GLN A 94 1.49 -0.28 -1.25
N ASP A 95 1.03 -1.41 -1.77
CA ASP A 95 1.49 -2.03 -3.01
C ASP A 95 1.25 -1.13 -4.23
N HIS A 96 0.04 -0.57 -4.35
CA HIS A 96 -0.27 0.39 -5.41
C HIS A 96 0.59 1.64 -5.33
N SER A 97 0.73 2.25 -4.15
CA SER A 97 1.53 3.46 -3.95
C SER A 97 3.01 3.21 -4.28
N PHE A 98 3.53 2.05 -3.90
CA PHE A 98 4.87 1.62 -4.28
C PHE A 98 5.00 1.50 -5.80
N MET A 99 4.07 0.80 -6.45
CA MET A 99 4.09 0.61 -7.90
C MET A 99 3.83 1.89 -8.69
N LEU A 100 3.06 2.84 -8.17
CA LEU A 100 2.93 4.19 -8.76
C LEU A 100 4.28 4.91 -8.83
N GLY A 101 5.14 4.75 -7.81
CA GLY A 101 6.51 5.28 -7.85
C GLY A 101 7.38 4.54 -8.87
N VAL A 102 7.32 3.21 -8.88
CA VAL A 102 8.09 2.37 -9.83
C VAL A 102 7.71 2.68 -11.28
N GLU A 103 6.42 2.71 -11.58
CA GLU A 103 5.91 2.96 -12.93
C GLU A 103 6.15 4.40 -13.37
N ALA A 104 6.10 5.39 -12.47
CA ALA A 104 6.46 6.76 -12.81
C ALA A 104 7.94 6.89 -13.21
N VAL A 105 8.85 6.21 -12.50
CA VAL A 105 10.27 6.17 -12.90
C VAL A 105 10.45 5.44 -14.22
N ASP A 106 9.75 4.32 -14.43
CA ASP A 106 9.83 3.56 -15.68
C ASP A 106 9.24 4.33 -16.88
N HIS A 107 8.22 5.17 -16.63
CA HIS A 107 7.68 6.10 -17.61
C HIS A 107 8.73 7.13 -18.03
N ILE A 108 9.43 7.74 -17.07
CA ILE A 108 10.49 8.72 -17.33
C ILE A 108 11.65 8.09 -18.11
N VAL A 109 12.13 6.92 -17.68
CA VAL A 109 13.38 6.33 -18.19
C VAL A 109 13.16 5.52 -19.46
N ASN A 110 12.08 4.72 -19.51
CA ASN A 110 11.85 3.73 -20.56
C ASN A 110 10.60 4.02 -21.41
N GLY A 111 9.87 5.10 -21.13
CA GLY A 111 8.61 5.40 -21.82
C GLY A 111 7.49 4.42 -21.50
N ALA A 112 7.59 3.69 -20.38
CA ALA A 112 6.59 2.70 -19.99
C ALA A 112 5.23 3.33 -19.67
N VAL A 113 4.17 2.52 -19.79
CA VAL A 113 2.81 2.93 -19.43
C VAL A 113 2.63 2.86 -17.91
N GLU A 114 2.06 3.92 -17.32
CA GLU A 114 1.66 3.94 -15.90
C GLU A 114 0.30 3.25 -15.71
N LEU A 115 0.34 1.92 -15.68
CA LEU A 115 -0.82 1.03 -15.58
C LEU A 115 -1.60 1.22 -14.28
N THR A 116 -0.90 1.25 -13.14
CA THR A 116 -1.51 1.42 -11.82
C THR A 116 -2.20 2.78 -11.71
N LEU A 117 -1.67 3.82 -12.33
CA LEU A 117 -2.31 5.14 -12.31
C LEU A 117 -3.61 5.14 -13.13
N ASN A 118 -3.55 4.68 -14.37
CA ASN A 118 -4.59 4.97 -15.38
C ASN A 118 -5.58 3.82 -15.60
N TYR A 119 -5.25 2.60 -15.18
CA TYR A 119 -6.07 1.42 -15.39
C TYR A 119 -6.22 0.60 -14.10
N PRO A 120 -6.89 1.13 -13.04
CA PRO A 120 -7.11 0.41 -11.78
C PRO A 120 -7.69 -0.99 -11.97
N ASP A 121 -8.72 -1.14 -12.79
CA ASP A 121 -9.37 -2.43 -13.05
C ASP A 121 -8.40 -3.45 -13.66
N PHE A 122 -7.49 -3.00 -14.52
CA PHE A 122 -6.50 -3.87 -15.14
C PHE A 122 -5.52 -4.42 -14.11
N VAL A 123 -4.94 -3.56 -13.26
CA VAL A 123 -3.94 -3.99 -12.28
C VAL A 123 -4.56 -4.77 -11.12
N ASN A 124 -5.81 -4.47 -10.74
CA ASN A 124 -6.50 -5.08 -9.60
C ASN A 124 -7.08 -6.47 -9.91
N THR A 125 -7.36 -6.79 -11.17
CA THR A 125 -7.98 -8.07 -11.57
C THR A 125 -6.97 -9.13 -12.01
N ARG A 126 -5.67 -8.82 -11.96
CA ARG A 126 -4.59 -9.71 -12.38
C ARG A 126 -3.43 -9.71 -11.39
N LYS A 127 -2.56 -10.71 -11.52
CA LYS A 127 -1.22 -10.65 -10.93
C LYS A 127 -0.27 -10.03 -11.95
N ASN A 128 0.46 -9.00 -11.54
CA ASN A 128 1.42 -8.30 -12.37
C ASN A 128 2.81 -8.90 -12.11
N GLU A 129 3.23 -9.85 -12.96
CA GLU A 129 4.44 -10.68 -12.73
C GLU A 129 5.60 -10.34 -13.67
N GLU A 130 5.39 -9.43 -14.63
CA GLU A 130 6.35 -9.11 -15.69
C GLU A 130 7.56 -8.33 -15.17
N ARG A 131 7.34 -7.32 -14.31
CA ARG A 131 8.42 -6.53 -13.72
C ARG A 131 8.96 -7.23 -12.48
N ARG A 132 10.28 -7.37 -12.40
CA ARG A 132 10.97 -8.05 -11.29
C ARG A 132 12.12 -7.19 -10.78
N LEU A 133 12.46 -7.33 -9.49
CA LEU A 133 13.58 -6.57 -8.91
C LEU A 133 14.92 -6.94 -9.58
N ALA A 134 15.15 -8.23 -9.83
CA ALA A 134 16.36 -8.75 -10.47
C ALA A 134 16.23 -8.80 -12.01
N GLN A 135 15.70 -7.75 -12.62
CA GLN A 135 15.71 -7.62 -14.07
C GLN A 135 17.05 -7.06 -14.53
N SER A 136 17.63 -7.67 -15.57
CA SER A 136 18.83 -7.12 -16.21
C SER A 136 18.47 -5.83 -16.92
N PHE A 137 18.79 -4.69 -16.30
CA PHE A 137 18.64 -3.39 -16.94
C PHE A 137 19.85 -3.15 -17.85
N ASN A 138 19.65 -3.27 -19.16
CA ASN A 138 20.59 -2.70 -20.12
C ASN A 138 20.36 -1.19 -20.15
N PHE A 139 20.99 -0.48 -19.21
CA PHE A 139 21.17 0.97 -19.36
C PHE A 139 22.13 1.18 -20.53
N ALA A 140 21.62 1.10 -21.75
CA ALA A 140 22.35 1.61 -22.90
C ALA A 140 22.57 3.09 -22.62
N SER A 141 23.81 3.45 -22.28
CA SER A 141 24.23 4.83 -22.15
C SER A 141 23.83 5.53 -23.44
N SER A 142 22.84 6.41 -23.38
CA SER A 142 22.59 7.41 -24.41
C SER A 142 23.72 8.46 -24.35
N ALA A 143 24.95 7.99 -24.55
CA ALA A 143 26.06 8.84 -24.94
C ALA A 143 25.88 9.11 -26.44
N LEU A 144 25.45 10.33 -26.75
CA LEU A 144 25.69 10.93 -28.06
C LEU A 144 27.16 10.70 -28.46
N THR A 145 27.42 9.84 -29.46
CA THR A 145 28.47 10.06 -30.48
C THR A 145 28.52 8.95 -31.53
N ASN A 146 28.59 9.40 -32.78
CA ASN A 146 28.97 8.71 -34.01
C ASN A 146 29.77 7.40 -33.90
N GLY A 147 29.28 6.38 -34.63
CA GLY A 147 30.14 5.46 -35.38
C GLY A 147 30.50 4.13 -34.70
N THR A 148 30.21 3.05 -35.42
CA THR A 148 30.69 1.67 -35.27
C THR A 148 30.03 0.78 -34.22
N SER A 149 29.24 -0.17 -34.71
CA SER A 149 28.66 -1.30 -33.98
C SER A 149 29.75 -2.24 -33.46
N VAL A 150 29.78 -2.49 -32.15
CA VAL A 150 30.52 -3.61 -31.57
C VAL A 150 29.52 -4.57 -30.95
N THR A 151 29.41 -5.76 -31.53
CA THR A 151 28.73 -6.93 -30.98
C THR A 151 29.59 -7.54 -29.88
N THR A 152 29.09 -7.61 -28.64
CA THR A 152 29.71 -8.41 -27.58
C THR A 152 28.78 -9.54 -27.16
N ASN A 153 29.10 -10.75 -27.63
CA ASN A 153 28.56 -12.00 -27.12
C ASN A 153 29.32 -12.42 -25.84
N GLY A 154 28.55 -12.68 -24.77
CA GLY A 154 28.90 -13.58 -23.67
C GLY A 154 29.86 -13.06 -22.59
N VAL A 155 29.49 -13.24 -21.32
CA VAL A 155 30.14 -14.19 -20.38
C VAL A 155 29.51 -14.08 -18.97
N THR A 156 29.58 -15.22 -18.30
CA THR A 156 29.04 -15.78 -17.05
C THR A 156 29.30 -15.07 -15.71
N ASN A 157 28.46 -15.48 -14.73
CA ASN A 157 28.69 -15.69 -13.28
C ASN A 157 28.21 -14.63 -12.27
N GLY A 158 27.12 -14.99 -11.59
CA GLY A 158 27.09 -15.28 -10.16
C GLY A 158 27.61 -14.21 -9.19
N THR A 159 26.67 -13.53 -8.52
CA THR A 159 26.87 -13.04 -7.14
C THR A 159 25.58 -13.25 -6.37
N ASP A 160 25.59 -14.22 -5.45
CA ASP A 160 24.58 -14.38 -4.41
C ASP A 160 24.39 -13.06 -3.66
N LEU A 161 23.13 -12.62 -3.55
CA LEU A 161 22.75 -11.54 -2.66
C LEU A 161 22.77 -12.08 -1.22
N PRO A 162 23.42 -11.41 -0.25
CA PRO A 162 23.44 -11.87 1.13
C PRO A 162 22.03 -11.80 1.71
N SER A 163 21.42 -12.96 1.97
CA SER A 163 20.18 -13.05 2.72
C SER A 163 20.48 -12.80 4.21
N ARG A 164 19.91 -11.74 4.77
CA ARG A 164 19.86 -11.59 6.23
C ARG A 164 19.04 -12.76 6.78
N GLU A 165 19.66 -13.60 7.60
CA GLU A 165 18.99 -14.67 8.33
C GLU A 165 17.78 -14.10 9.08
N ARG A 166 16.60 -14.62 8.76
CA ARG A 166 15.38 -14.35 9.51
C ARG A 166 15.53 -15.05 10.86
N ALA A 167 15.45 -14.29 11.95
CA ALA A 167 15.39 -14.85 13.30
C ALA A 167 14.29 -15.93 13.36
N SER A 168 14.68 -17.15 13.73
CA SER A 168 13.82 -18.31 13.78
C SER A 168 12.88 -18.21 14.98
N SER A 169 11.59 -18.05 14.73
CA SER A 169 10.55 -18.22 15.75
C SER A 169 10.41 -19.71 16.05
N LYS A 170 10.87 -20.13 17.24
CA LYS A 170 10.60 -21.47 17.77
C LYS A 170 9.11 -21.61 18.08
N VAL A 171 8.34 -22.15 17.14
CA VAL A 171 7.00 -22.68 17.41
C VAL A 171 7.17 -24.12 17.90
N SER A 172 6.91 -24.35 19.18
CA SER A 172 6.79 -25.69 19.74
C SER A 172 5.50 -26.32 19.21
N VAL A 173 5.63 -27.37 18.41
CA VAL A 173 4.52 -28.22 17.99
C VAL A 173 4.23 -29.17 19.15
N ASN A 174 3.24 -28.85 19.97
CA ASN A 174 2.50 -29.83 20.77
C ASN A 174 1.16 -29.24 21.19
N GLY A 175 0.07 -29.72 20.60
CA GLY A 175 -1.29 -29.33 20.95
C GLY A 175 -2.25 -29.51 19.78
N GLY A 176 -2.71 -30.74 19.56
CA GLY A 176 -3.69 -31.05 18.52
C GLY A 176 -5.08 -30.52 18.87
N HIS A 177 -5.70 -29.83 17.93
CA HIS A 177 -7.15 -29.65 17.89
C HIS A 177 -7.66 -29.92 16.47
N SER A 178 -8.37 -31.03 16.31
CA SER A 178 -9.07 -31.40 15.09
C SER A 178 -10.33 -30.56 14.92
N ARG A 179 -10.55 -30.02 13.71
CA ARG A 179 -11.82 -29.39 13.32
C ARG A 179 -12.84 -30.50 13.02
N GLN A 180 -13.93 -30.57 13.78
CA GLN A 180 -15.10 -31.35 13.40
C GLN A 180 -16.02 -30.52 12.50
N SER A 181 -16.47 -31.14 11.40
CA SER A 181 -17.39 -30.58 10.41
C SER A 181 -18.84 -30.69 10.89
N SER A 182 -19.56 -29.58 10.97
CA SER A 182 -20.98 -29.52 11.29
C SER A 182 -21.83 -29.97 10.09
N LYS A 183 -22.39 -31.18 10.16
CA LYS A 183 -23.57 -31.59 9.39
C LYS A 183 -24.64 -32.11 10.36
N GLN A 184 -25.86 -31.66 10.08
CA GLN A 184 -27.16 -32.09 10.63
C GLN A 184 -27.58 -31.52 11.98
N VAL A 185 -28.52 -30.59 11.93
CA VAL A 185 -29.56 -30.42 12.95
C VAL A 185 -30.87 -30.85 12.28
N LYS A 186 -31.59 -31.75 12.96
CA LYS A 186 -32.95 -32.20 12.62
C LYS A 186 -33.98 -31.15 12.99
#